data_AF-A0A4Q9Q0Y0-F1
#
_entry.id   AF-A0A4Q9Q0Y0-F1
#
_cell.length_a   1.000
_cell.length_b   1.000
_cell.length_c   1.000
_cell.angle_alpha   90.00
_cell.angle_beta   90.00
_cell.angle_gamma   90.00
#
_symmetry.space_group_name_H-M   'P 1'
#
loop_
_entity.id
_entity.type
_entity.pdbx_description
1 polymer ?
#
loop_
_entity_poly.entity_id
_entity_poly.type
_entity_poly.pdbx_seq_one_letter_code
_entity_poly.pdbx_strand_id
1 'polypeptide(L)'
;MRAVPQSKLNEDVLLLILSVSPPKTVTSIMATCRCLYHEGVKIILQDPIRLEGSETTILSLLLFLRAEDFSRCSYVRMLCVDMGPMPGDIAGILVDLLPRLTRLERLELAVEESIKSYPDLLPAFAALQTVKTLVLVNTGERSLNLARTLQSRLTSAYIYLPINHRTNPSLMANKGFHPIYVFQRSAYALTALTFGLWCEVNPDMMYNPPTVIYPNLRTLTLVNNALPIPIPYMQAYPNLTHLHLSVDSEAPSYHDDLSLRPTIMFQRQQNLAWQDNQQGDAVPWERLGVFTGRVFDLWMLGIAHHIPRLVLEDAPAARPNRALIEVLEYACPEQLTISFRGVPLLEVMNSDFLEALCSTDMSRLKNLKLELHLTVYDCELDVGHALSIIGDALAPLELSHLEITVRDVGLYPDIQFRDESNPLAMAPTVTIVHLCSRTVPPAPGTRPHPVSHLLLSRAERTLDDFDVQVFATRLVKSVPTLRSGSVAIQRPRRCGGWDRVATVSPSKSQIGEPNAEQGRVTYKELRREA
;
A
#
# COMPACT_ATOMS: atom_id res chain seq x y z
N MET A 1 -47.86 43.29 9.90
CA MET A 1 -46.74 42.68 9.15
C MET A 1 -45.44 43.01 9.88
N ARG A 2 -44.82 42.05 10.58
CA ARG A 2 -43.48 42.26 11.15
C ARG A 2 -42.46 41.99 10.06
N ALA A 3 -41.62 42.97 9.78
CA ALA A 3 -40.50 42.83 8.84
C ALA A 3 -39.56 41.74 9.34
N VAL A 4 -39.36 40.69 8.54
CA VAL A 4 -38.34 39.67 8.80
C VAL A 4 -36.98 40.33 8.52
N PRO A 5 -36.03 40.32 9.48
CA PRO A 5 -34.70 40.84 9.21
C PRO A 5 -34.03 39.97 8.15
N GLN A 6 -33.82 40.52 6.96
CA GLN A 6 -33.00 39.88 5.92
C GLN A 6 -31.55 39.85 6.38
N SER A 7 -30.87 38.70 6.25
CA SER A 7 -29.44 38.61 6.54
C SER A 7 -28.66 39.59 5.66
N LYS A 8 -27.72 40.32 6.25
CA LYS A 8 -26.82 41.22 5.50
C LYS A 8 -25.83 40.46 4.62
N LEU A 9 -25.63 39.17 4.89
CA LEU A 9 -24.84 38.26 4.04
C LEU A 9 -25.76 37.47 3.11
N ASN A 10 -25.30 37.28 1.88
CA ASN A 10 -25.87 36.36 0.90
C ASN A 10 -25.85 34.92 1.45
N GLU A 11 -26.94 34.17 1.22
CA GLU A 11 -27.13 32.78 1.62
C GLU A 11 -26.00 31.86 1.11
N ASP A 12 -25.53 32.05 -0.12
CA ASP A 12 -24.41 31.27 -0.69
C ASP A 12 -23.12 31.44 0.13
N VAL A 13 -22.87 32.64 0.66
CA VAL A 13 -21.70 32.92 1.49
C VAL A 13 -21.83 32.22 2.85
N LEU A 14 -23.05 32.17 3.40
CA LEU A 14 -23.31 31.44 4.65
C LEU A 14 -23.14 29.92 4.46
N LEU A 15 -23.60 29.36 3.34
CA LEU A 15 -23.39 27.95 3.00
C LEU A 15 -21.92 27.63 2.74
N LEU A 16 -21.18 28.54 2.11
CA LEU A 16 -19.73 28.39 1.95
C LEU A 16 -19.04 28.38 3.31
N ILE A 17 -19.39 29.31 4.22
CA ILE A 17 -18.85 29.32 5.59
C ILE A 17 -19.17 28.01 6.32
N LEU A 18 -20.40 27.49 6.18
CA LEU A 18 -20.80 26.21 6.76
C LEU A 18 -19.94 25.05 6.22
N SER A 19 -19.68 25.00 4.92
CA SER A 19 -18.90 23.94 4.26
C SER A 19 -17.44 23.84 4.71
N VAL A 20 -16.85 24.93 5.22
CA VAL A 20 -15.47 24.97 5.72
C VAL A 20 -15.38 25.03 7.24
N SER A 21 -16.52 25.02 7.94
CA SER A 21 -16.59 25.14 9.39
C SER A 21 -16.55 23.77 10.09
N PRO A 22 -16.00 23.67 11.31
CA PRO A 22 -16.06 22.44 12.10
C PRO A 22 -17.50 22.01 12.43
N PRO A 23 -17.81 20.71 12.59
CA PRO A 23 -19.18 20.22 12.83
C PRO A 23 -19.91 20.90 14.00
N LYS A 24 -19.18 21.24 15.08
CA LYS A 24 -19.72 21.96 16.24
C LYS A 24 -20.17 23.39 15.89
N THR A 25 -19.42 24.06 15.03
CA THR A 25 -19.76 25.39 14.52
C THR A 25 -20.95 25.30 13.57
N VAL A 26 -20.95 24.31 12.67
CA VAL A 26 -22.04 24.08 11.72
C VAL A 26 -23.37 23.83 12.45
N THR A 27 -23.39 22.95 13.45
CA THR A 27 -24.58 22.69 14.27
C THR A 27 -25.06 23.93 15.04
N SER A 28 -24.14 24.76 15.54
CA SER A 28 -24.49 26.02 16.21
C SER A 28 -25.13 27.03 15.24
N ILE A 29 -24.62 27.12 14.01
CA ILE A 29 -25.18 27.99 12.97
C ILE A 29 -26.54 27.46 12.49
N MET A 30 -26.67 26.14 12.31
CA MET A 30 -27.94 25.49 11.95
C MET A 30 -29.05 25.77 12.97
N ALA A 31 -28.72 25.93 14.25
CA ALA A 31 -29.70 26.24 15.29
C ALA A 31 -30.27 27.67 15.21
N THR A 32 -29.70 28.55 14.39
CA THR A 32 -30.10 29.98 14.34
C THR A 32 -31.35 30.24 13.52
N CYS A 33 -31.58 29.51 12.41
CA CYS A 33 -32.76 29.69 11.56
C CYS A 33 -33.12 28.43 10.77
N ARG A 34 -34.38 28.33 10.32
CA ARG A 34 -34.89 27.15 9.60
C ARG A 34 -34.22 26.89 8.25
N CYS A 35 -33.87 27.94 7.50
CA CYS A 35 -33.19 27.80 6.21
C CYS A 35 -31.79 27.17 6.40
N LEU A 36 -30.97 27.74 7.30
CA LEU A 36 -29.65 27.20 7.60
C LEU A 36 -29.71 25.84 8.28
N TYR A 37 -30.79 25.54 9.02
CA TYR A 37 -31.05 24.20 9.51
C TYR A 37 -31.18 23.19 8.37
N HIS A 38 -32.08 23.42 7.40
CA HIS A 38 -32.29 22.46 6.30
C HIS A 38 -31.10 22.37 5.35
N GLU A 39 -30.47 23.48 4.99
CA GLU A 39 -29.30 23.47 4.10
C GLU A 39 -28.04 22.96 4.82
N GLY A 40 -27.85 23.32 6.09
CA GLY A 40 -26.73 22.84 6.89
C GLY A 40 -26.74 21.33 7.10
N VAL A 41 -27.92 20.69 7.22
CA VAL A 41 -28.01 19.22 7.24
C VAL A 41 -27.40 18.60 5.98
N LYS A 42 -27.65 19.18 4.81
CA LYS A 42 -27.09 18.67 3.53
C LYS A 42 -25.58 18.78 3.49
N ILE A 43 -25.02 19.80 4.15
CA ILE A 43 -23.57 20.00 4.25
C ILE A 43 -22.96 18.99 5.23
N ILE A 44 -23.51 18.86 6.45
CA ILE A 44 -22.99 17.91 7.45
C ILE A 44 -23.03 16.46 6.95
N LEU A 45 -24.09 16.07 6.26
CA LEU A 45 -24.26 14.69 5.80
C LEU A 45 -23.44 14.33 4.55
N GLN A 46 -22.67 15.28 4.00
CA GLN A 46 -21.63 14.96 3.01
C GLN A 46 -20.41 14.32 3.67
N ASP A 47 -20.16 14.61 4.95
CA ASP A 47 -19.09 13.96 5.71
C ASP A 47 -19.46 12.49 6.01
N PRO A 48 -18.46 11.61 6.15
CA PRO A 48 -18.70 10.21 6.50
C PRO A 48 -19.44 10.06 7.83
N ILE A 49 -20.57 9.34 7.80
CA ILE A 49 -21.32 8.97 9.00
C ILE A 49 -20.64 7.77 9.63
N ARG A 50 -20.03 7.97 10.79
CA ARG A 50 -19.34 6.91 11.56
C ARG A 50 -20.18 6.52 12.76
N LEU A 51 -20.57 5.26 12.82
CA LEU A 51 -21.19 4.66 14.00
C LEU A 51 -20.08 4.08 14.87
N GLU A 52 -19.35 4.97 15.54
CA GLU A 52 -18.24 4.66 16.44
C GLU A 52 -18.42 5.38 17.78
N GLY A 53 -17.88 4.82 18.86
CA GLY A 53 -17.93 5.42 20.20
C GLY A 53 -19.11 4.95 21.06
N SER A 54 -19.65 5.85 21.90
CA SER A 54 -20.65 5.46 22.91
C SER A 54 -22.04 5.25 22.31
N GLU A 55 -22.78 4.29 22.86
CA GLU A 55 -24.17 3.98 22.47
C GLU A 55 -25.07 5.23 22.41
N THR A 56 -24.96 6.11 23.41
CA THR A 56 -25.75 7.35 23.48
C THR A 56 -25.49 8.30 22.31
N THR A 57 -24.24 8.38 21.85
CA THR A 57 -23.84 9.23 20.72
C THR A 57 -24.38 8.66 19.42
N ILE A 58 -24.28 7.34 19.26
CA ILE A 58 -24.78 6.63 18.09
C ILE A 58 -26.30 6.75 18.00
N LEU A 59 -27.03 6.52 19.10
CA LEU A 59 -28.48 6.71 19.15
C LEU A 59 -28.89 8.14 18.78
N SER A 60 -28.18 9.14 19.31
CA SER A 60 -28.45 10.55 18.97
C SER A 60 -28.29 10.83 17.47
N LEU A 61 -27.26 10.24 16.86
CA LEU A 61 -26.99 10.36 15.42
C LEU A 61 -28.06 9.64 14.58
N LEU A 62 -28.46 8.43 14.96
CA LEU A 62 -29.52 7.69 14.27
C LEU A 62 -30.88 8.39 14.39
N LEU A 63 -31.21 8.96 15.55
CA LEU A 63 -32.40 9.79 15.74
C LEU A 63 -32.34 11.07 14.90
N PHE A 64 -31.16 11.69 14.80
CA PHE A 64 -30.93 12.82 13.91
C PHE A 64 -31.19 12.48 12.44
N LEU A 65 -30.82 11.28 11.97
CA LEU A 65 -31.10 10.81 10.61
C LEU A 65 -32.58 10.47 10.40
N ARG A 66 -33.26 9.96 11.43
CA ARG A 66 -34.69 9.62 11.39
C ARG A 66 -35.61 10.85 11.35
N ALA A 67 -35.13 12.00 11.81
CA ALA A 67 -35.90 13.23 11.83
C ALA A 67 -36.44 13.61 10.43
N GLU A 68 -37.55 14.36 10.42
CA GLU A 68 -38.26 14.78 9.19
C GLU A 68 -38.65 13.59 8.29
N ASP A 69 -39.25 12.55 8.89
CA ASP A 69 -39.65 11.32 8.20
C ASP A 69 -38.53 10.72 7.33
N PHE A 70 -37.32 10.69 7.90
CA PHE A 70 -36.13 10.14 7.27
C PHE A 70 -35.68 10.86 5.99
N SER A 71 -36.15 12.08 5.74
CA SER A 71 -35.74 12.88 4.56
C SER A 71 -34.21 13.02 4.47
N ARG A 72 -33.55 13.04 5.63
CA ARG A 72 -32.11 13.23 5.80
C ARG A 72 -31.28 12.06 5.30
N CYS A 73 -31.82 10.85 5.34
CA CYS A 73 -31.15 9.64 4.83
C CYS A 73 -30.73 9.76 3.36
N SER A 74 -31.47 10.54 2.56
CA SER A 74 -31.16 10.77 1.14
C SER A 74 -29.88 11.58 0.88
N TYR A 75 -29.37 12.28 1.91
CA TYR A 75 -28.14 13.07 1.80
C TYR A 75 -26.89 12.27 2.16
N VAL A 76 -27.04 11.15 2.87
CA VAL A 76 -25.91 10.30 3.28
C VAL A 76 -25.24 9.69 2.05
N ARG A 77 -23.92 9.86 1.95
CA ARG A 77 -23.08 9.28 0.87
C ARG A 77 -22.15 8.18 1.36
N MET A 78 -21.73 8.26 2.62
CA MET A 78 -20.82 7.29 3.23
C MET A 78 -21.31 6.90 4.62
N LEU A 79 -21.33 5.60 4.87
CA LEU A 79 -21.66 5.01 6.17
C LEU A 79 -20.53 4.07 6.58
N CYS A 80 -20.00 4.28 7.79
CA CYS A 80 -19.02 3.44 8.44
C CYS A 80 -19.64 2.87 9.71
N VAL A 81 -19.65 1.54 9.84
CA VAL A 81 -20.16 0.83 11.01
C VAL A 81 -19.05 -0.02 11.57
N ASP A 82 -18.46 0.44 12.66
CA ASP A 82 -17.44 -0.27 13.42
C ASP A 82 -17.92 -0.42 14.86
N MET A 83 -18.68 -1.49 15.09
CA MET A 83 -19.20 -1.84 16.40
C MET A 83 -19.08 -3.36 16.55
N GLY A 84 -18.70 -3.79 17.75
CA GLY A 84 -18.71 -5.20 18.13
C GLY A 84 -20.14 -5.77 18.18
N PRO A 85 -20.52 -6.51 19.23
CA PRO A 85 -21.93 -6.86 19.41
C PRO A 85 -22.78 -5.58 19.47
N MET A 86 -23.67 -5.40 18.49
CA MET A 86 -24.50 -4.20 18.40
C MET A 86 -25.71 -4.31 19.33
N PRO A 87 -26.02 -3.27 20.14
CA PRO A 87 -27.24 -3.24 20.93
C PRO A 87 -28.49 -3.35 20.04
N GLY A 88 -29.51 -4.07 20.52
CA GLY A 88 -30.73 -4.34 19.75
C GLY A 88 -31.46 -3.08 19.29
N ASP A 89 -31.50 -2.04 20.14
CA ASP A 89 -32.15 -0.77 19.81
C ASP A 89 -31.47 -0.05 18.64
N ILE A 90 -30.12 -0.04 18.64
CA ILE A 90 -29.33 0.51 17.52
C ILE A 90 -29.57 -0.31 16.26
N ALA A 91 -29.51 -1.65 16.36
CA ALA A 91 -29.68 -2.55 15.23
C ALA A 91 -31.08 -2.39 14.60
N GLY A 92 -32.13 -2.33 15.40
CA GLY A 92 -33.50 -2.12 14.93
C GLY A 92 -33.67 -0.80 14.19
N ILE A 93 -33.14 0.30 14.75
CA ILE A 93 -33.19 1.62 14.07
C ILE A 93 -32.39 1.59 12.77
N LEU A 94 -31.25 0.89 12.73
CA LEU A 94 -30.43 0.78 11.53
C LEU A 94 -31.15 0.00 10.42
N VAL A 95 -31.83 -1.11 10.76
CA VAL A 95 -32.66 -1.88 9.83
C VAL A 95 -33.73 -0.99 9.19
N ASP A 96 -34.38 -0.11 9.97
CA ASP A 96 -35.39 0.82 9.46
C ASP A 96 -34.81 1.94 8.57
N LEU A 97 -33.56 2.34 8.84
CA LEU A 97 -32.87 3.43 8.14
C LEU A 97 -32.28 2.99 6.80
N LEU A 98 -31.67 1.80 6.75
CA LEU A 98 -30.89 1.32 5.61
C LEU A 98 -31.63 1.41 4.25
N PRO A 99 -32.90 0.98 4.13
CA PRO A 99 -33.64 1.10 2.86
C PRO A 99 -33.81 2.53 2.34
N ARG A 100 -33.63 3.54 3.21
CA ARG A 100 -33.85 4.96 2.93
C ARG A 100 -32.57 5.69 2.53
N LEU A 101 -31.43 5.05 2.65
CA LEU A 101 -30.12 5.57 2.22
C LEU A 101 -29.98 5.45 0.70
N THR A 102 -30.90 6.07 -0.03
CA THR A 102 -31.11 5.91 -1.49
C THR A 102 -30.00 6.49 -2.36
N ARG A 103 -28.97 7.06 -1.76
CA ARG A 103 -27.82 7.64 -2.45
C ARG A 103 -26.49 7.28 -1.77
N LEU A 104 -26.48 6.22 -0.97
CA LEU A 104 -25.28 5.74 -0.30
C LEU A 104 -24.31 5.17 -1.33
N GLU A 105 -23.11 5.73 -1.44
CA GLU A 105 -22.11 5.33 -2.43
C GLU A 105 -20.99 4.49 -1.81
N ARG A 106 -20.65 4.71 -0.54
CA ARG A 106 -19.59 3.97 0.16
C ARG A 106 -20.09 3.39 1.48
N LEU A 107 -19.79 2.12 1.68
CA LEU A 107 -20.18 1.35 2.87
C LEU A 107 -18.93 0.69 3.46
N GLU A 108 -18.61 1.00 4.71
CA GLU A 108 -17.51 0.41 5.46
C GLU A 108 -18.07 -0.31 6.68
N LEU A 109 -17.72 -1.59 6.86
CA LEU A 109 -18.33 -2.44 7.87
C LEU A 109 -17.30 -3.31 8.59
N ALA A 110 -17.40 -3.36 9.92
CA ALA A 110 -16.84 -4.38 10.77
C ALA A 110 -17.98 -4.99 11.62
N VAL A 111 -18.84 -5.79 10.98
CA VAL A 111 -20.16 -6.14 11.51
C VAL A 111 -20.39 -7.65 11.72
N GLU A 112 -19.35 -8.48 11.67
CA GLU A 112 -19.50 -9.94 11.78
C GLU A 112 -20.24 -10.36 13.05
N GLU A 113 -19.84 -9.84 14.21
CA GLU A 113 -20.52 -10.11 15.49
C GLU A 113 -21.86 -9.38 15.60
N SER A 114 -22.02 -8.21 14.98
CA SER A 114 -23.30 -7.50 14.92
C SER A 114 -24.36 -8.32 14.16
N ILE A 115 -24.03 -8.88 12.99
CA ILE A 115 -24.96 -9.72 12.21
C ILE A 115 -25.27 -11.01 12.96
N LYS A 116 -24.30 -11.57 13.68
CA LYS A 116 -24.52 -12.75 14.53
C LYS A 116 -25.53 -12.47 15.64
N SER A 117 -25.41 -11.34 16.32
CA SER A 117 -26.33 -10.92 17.38
C SER A 117 -27.70 -10.47 16.84
N TYR A 118 -27.73 -9.89 15.64
CA TYR A 118 -28.94 -9.34 15.02
C TYR A 118 -29.03 -9.70 13.53
N PRO A 119 -29.56 -10.91 13.20
CA PRO A 119 -29.52 -11.45 11.83
C PRO A 119 -30.21 -10.59 10.76
N ASP A 120 -31.20 -9.79 11.14
CA ASP A 120 -31.95 -8.91 10.23
C ASP A 120 -31.08 -7.80 9.60
N LEU A 121 -29.90 -7.51 10.18
CA LEU A 121 -28.94 -6.59 9.60
C LEU A 121 -28.43 -7.07 8.23
N LEU A 122 -28.21 -8.37 8.05
CA LEU A 122 -27.69 -8.91 6.79
C LEU A 122 -28.62 -8.60 5.61
N PRO A 123 -29.92 -8.98 5.62
CA PRO A 123 -30.81 -8.65 4.51
C PRO A 123 -31.00 -7.14 4.35
N ALA A 124 -30.98 -6.35 5.44
CA ALA A 124 -31.10 -4.89 5.36
C ALA A 124 -29.90 -4.23 4.64
N PHE A 125 -28.67 -4.62 4.97
CA PHE A 125 -27.49 -4.16 4.24
C PHE A 125 -27.45 -4.72 2.82
N ALA A 126 -27.81 -6.00 2.63
CA ALA A 126 -27.79 -6.63 1.32
C ALA A 126 -28.77 -5.97 0.33
N ALA A 127 -29.88 -5.40 0.81
CA ALA A 127 -30.88 -4.74 0.00
C ALA A 127 -30.42 -3.40 -0.62
N LEU A 128 -29.31 -2.83 -0.17
CA LEU A 128 -28.76 -1.58 -0.71
C LEU A 128 -28.41 -1.74 -2.19
N GLN A 129 -28.79 -0.76 -3.01
CA GLN A 129 -28.62 -0.79 -4.49
C GLN A 129 -27.64 0.25 -5.04
N THR A 130 -27.27 1.25 -4.24
CA THR A 130 -26.49 2.41 -4.70
C THR A 130 -25.01 2.36 -4.36
N VAL A 131 -24.57 1.35 -3.60
CA VAL A 131 -23.19 1.27 -3.10
C VAL A 131 -22.25 0.98 -4.26
N LYS A 132 -21.24 1.82 -4.42
CA LYS A 132 -20.17 1.68 -5.42
C LYS A 132 -18.89 1.13 -4.81
N THR A 133 -18.65 1.42 -3.53
CA THR A 133 -17.46 0.99 -2.80
C THR A 133 -17.85 0.27 -1.52
N LEU A 134 -17.40 -0.97 -1.37
CA LEU A 134 -17.58 -1.77 -0.16
C LEU A 134 -16.24 -2.00 0.54
N VAL A 135 -16.16 -1.75 1.83
CA VAL A 135 -15.02 -2.11 2.68
C VAL A 135 -15.54 -3.02 3.80
N LEU A 136 -15.03 -4.24 3.91
CA LEU A 136 -15.29 -5.14 5.04
C LEU A 136 -13.98 -5.40 5.78
N VAL A 137 -14.00 -5.16 7.09
CA VAL A 137 -12.88 -5.38 8.01
C VAL A 137 -13.30 -6.42 9.05
N ASN A 138 -12.34 -7.20 9.57
CA ASN A 138 -12.61 -8.29 10.51
C ASN A 138 -13.68 -9.27 9.95
N THR A 139 -13.52 -9.61 8.67
CA THR A 139 -14.57 -10.26 7.86
C THR A 139 -14.66 -11.77 8.14
N GLY A 140 -15.81 -12.24 8.62
CA GLY A 140 -16.12 -13.66 8.74
C GLY A 140 -17.11 -14.17 7.68
N GLU A 141 -17.70 -15.33 7.94
CA GLU A 141 -18.66 -15.99 7.04
C GLU A 141 -19.88 -15.10 6.74
N ARG A 142 -20.44 -14.41 7.75
CA ARG A 142 -21.65 -13.60 7.56
C ARG A 142 -21.35 -12.37 6.71
N SER A 143 -20.20 -11.76 6.91
CA SER A 143 -19.72 -10.61 6.16
C SER A 143 -19.45 -10.98 4.69
N LEU A 144 -18.88 -12.17 4.42
CA LEU A 144 -18.73 -12.67 3.05
C LEU A 144 -20.09 -13.00 2.40
N ASN A 145 -21.02 -13.57 3.17
CA ASN A 145 -22.39 -13.79 2.69
C ASN A 145 -23.10 -12.47 2.37
N LEU A 146 -22.90 -11.42 3.18
CA LEU A 146 -23.38 -10.07 2.88
C LEU A 146 -22.81 -9.57 1.55
N ALA A 147 -21.49 -9.64 1.34
CA ALA A 147 -20.86 -9.23 0.08
C ALA A 147 -21.45 -9.95 -1.14
N ARG A 148 -21.72 -11.27 -1.01
CA ARG A 148 -22.32 -12.10 -2.07
C ARG A 148 -23.78 -11.77 -2.38
N THR A 149 -24.52 -11.31 -1.37
CA THR A 149 -25.97 -11.07 -1.45
C THR A 149 -26.31 -9.61 -1.67
N LEU A 150 -25.34 -8.70 -1.60
CA LEU A 150 -25.50 -7.29 -1.87
C LEU A 150 -26.10 -7.05 -3.27
N GLN A 151 -27.16 -6.24 -3.34
CA GLN A 151 -27.84 -5.91 -4.61
C GLN A 151 -27.14 -4.79 -5.39
N SER A 152 -26.20 -4.09 -4.75
CA SER A 152 -25.42 -3.04 -5.39
C SER A 152 -24.40 -3.60 -6.39
N ARG A 153 -24.16 -2.83 -7.46
CA ARG A 153 -23.10 -3.12 -8.45
C ARG A 153 -21.83 -2.40 -8.06
N LEU A 154 -20.94 -3.10 -7.36
CA LEU A 154 -19.70 -2.54 -6.84
C LEU A 154 -18.71 -2.23 -7.96
N THR A 155 -18.10 -1.06 -7.86
CA THR A 155 -16.95 -0.64 -8.69
C THR A 155 -15.63 -0.90 -7.99
N SER A 156 -15.62 -0.94 -6.65
CA SER A 156 -14.45 -1.25 -5.83
C SER A 156 -14.86 -2.04 -4.59
N ALA A 157 -14.04 -3.00 -4.19
CA ALA A 157 -14.24 -3.77 -2.97
C ALA A 157 -12.92 -3.99 -2.22
N TYR A 158 -12.96 -3.91 -0.89
CA TYR A 158 -11.82 -4.09 0.00
C TYR A 158 -12.23 -5.04 1.11
N ILE A 159 -11.61 -6.22 1.18
CA ILE A 159 -11.93 -7.25 2.17
C ILE A 159 -10.69 -7.57 2.97
N TYR A 160 -10.80 -7.51 4.29
CA TYR A 160 -9.76 -7.93 5.22
C TYR A 160 -10.34 -8.99 6.15
N LEU A 161 -9.90 -10.25 5.97
CA LEU A 161 -10.17 -11.32 6.92
C LEU A 161 -9.38 -11.05 8.22
N PRO A 162 -9.81 -11.58 9.38
CA PRO A 162 -9.04 -11.40 10.61
C PRO A 162 -7.80 -12.30 10.61
N ILE A 163 -6.72 -11.85 11.28
CA ILE A 163 -5.42 -12.55 11.31
C ILE A 163 -5.57 -14.00 11.80
N ASN A 164 -6.48 -14.24 12.75
CA ASN A 164 -6.74 -15.56 13.34
C ASN A 164 -7.51 -16.52 12.39
N HIS A 165 -8.03 -16.05 11.25
CA HIS A 165 -8.80 -16.90 10.32
C HIS A 165 -7.94 -17.67 9.31
N ARG A 166 -6.62 -17.45 9.29
CA ARG A 166 -5.67 -18.29 8.54
C ARG A 166 -5.78 -19.77 8.90
N THR A 167 -6.34 -20.07 10.07
CA THR A 167 -6.58 -21.43 10.58
C THR A 167 -8.06 -21.82 10.60
N ASN A 168 -8.95 -21.15 9.85
CA ASN A 168 -10.36 -21.54 9.75
C ASN A 168 -10.59 -22.33 8.45
N PRO A 169 -10.47 -23.67 8.47
CA PRO A 169 -10.45 -24.47 7.24
C PRO A 169 -11.83 -24.49 6.56
N SER A 170 -12.91 -24.32 7.32
CA SER A 170 -14.27 -24.26 6.78
C SER A 170 -14.50 -23.04 5.89
N LEU A 171 -13.94 -21.88 6.25
CA LEU A 171 -14.07 -20.67 5.42
C LEU A 171 -13.28 -20.82 4.12
N MET A 172 -12.07 -21.36 4.19
CA MET A 172 -11.18 -21.54 3.04
C MET A 172 -11.65 -22.66 2.09
N ALA A 173 -12.30 -23.70 2.63
CA ALA A 173 -12.87 -24.80 1.84
C ALA A 173 -14.12 -24.37 1.04
N ASN A 174 -14.79 -23.28 1.44
CA ASN A 174 -15.97 -22.81 0.72
C ASN A 174 -15.55 -22.04 -0.55
N LYS A 175 -15.64 -22.71 -1.70
CA LYS A 175 -15.34 -22.11 -3.01
C LYS A 175 -16.09 -20.79 -3.25
N GLY A 176 -17.28 -20.63 -2.73
CA GLY A 176 -18.05 -19.39 -2.90
C GLY A 176 -17.52 -18.20 -2.09
N PHE A 177 -16.59 -18.42 -1.15
CA PHE A 177 -15.88 -17.38 -0.40
C PHE A 177 -14.50 -17.04 -0.97
N HIS A 178 -14.05 -17.78 -1.98
CA HIS A 178 -12.83 -17.45 -2.70
C HIS A 178 -12.95 -16.06 -3.36
N PRO A 179 -11.89 -15.23 -3.39
CA PRO A 179 -11.91 -13.85 -3.88
C PRO A 179 -12.56 -13.66 -5.26
N ILE A 180 -12.40 -14.65 -6.15
CA ILE A 180 -13.03 -14.68 -7.48
C ILE A 180 -14.57 -14.77 -7.43
N TYR A 181 -15.17 -15.45 -6.45
CA TYR A 181 -16.62 -15.73 -6.46
C TYR A 181 -17.43 -14.80 -5.56
N VAL A 182 -16.82 -14.23 -4.52
CA VAL A 182 -17.50 -13.35 -3.55
C VAL A 182 -18.24 -12.21 -4.24
N PHE A 183 -17.66 -11.63 -5.29
CA PHE A 183 -18.18 -10.45 -5.98
C PHE A 183 -18.79 -10.72 -7.36
N GLN A 184 -19.17 -11.96 -7.66
CA GLN A 184 -19.63 -12.35 -9.00
C GLN A 184 -20.82 -11.51 -9.52
N ARG A 185 -21.69 -11.01 -8.63
CA ARG A 185 -22.81 -10.11 -9.01
C ARG A 185 -22.34 -8.77 -9.58
N SER A 186 -21.15 -8.33 -9.19
CA SER A 186 -20.53 -7.09 -9.63
C SER A 186 -19.50 -7.29 -10.74
N ALA A 187 -19.45 -8.47 -11.37
CA ALA A 187 -18.36 -8.85 -12.28
C ALA A 187 -18.10 -7.84 -13.42
N TYR A 188 -19.17 -7.30 -14.00
CA TYR A 188 -19.09 -6.30 -15.08
C TYR A 188 -18.86 -4.86 -14.61
N ALA A 189 -19.03 -4.56 -13.32
CA ALA A 189 -18.88 -3.22 -12.77
C ALA A 189 -17.56 -3.05 -12.00
N LEU A 190 -17.01 -4.13 -11.45
CA LEU A 190 -15.85 -4.10 -10.58
C LEU A 190 -14.58 -3.71 -11.37
N THR A 191 -13.88 -2.69 -10.86
CA THR A 191 -12.65 -2.15 -11.45
C THR A 191 -11.43 -2.35 -10.56
N ALA A 192 -11.64 -2.40 -9.24
CA ALA A 192 -10.59 -2.62 -8.25
C ALA A 192 -11.04 -3.61 -7.16
N LEU A 193 -10.16 -4.53 -6.80
CA LEU A 193 -10.37 -5.49 -5.71
C LEU A 193 -9.15 -5.52 -4.80
N THR A 194 -9.36 -5.33 -3.50
CA THR A 194 -8.38 -5.64 -2.47
C THR A 194 -8.90 -6.80 -1.63
N PHE A 195 -8.10 -7.85 -1.46
CA PHE A 195 -8.46 -9.00 -0.66
C PHE A 195 -7.29 -9.38 0.25
N GLY A 196 -7.56 -9.45 1.56
CA GLY A 196 -6.55 -9.63 2.59
C GLY A 196 -6.69 -10.94 3.35
N LEU A 197 -5.55 -11.53 3.72
CA LEU A 197 -5.43 -12.66 4.64
C LEU A 197 -6.12 -13.96 4.17
N TRP A 198 -6.24 -14.16 2.85
CA TRP A 198 -6.70 -15.41 2.25
C TRP A 198 -5.56 -16.43 2.18
N CYS A 199 -5.89 -17.72 2.31
CA CYS A 199 -4.95 -18.82 2.10
C CYS A 199 -5.50 -19.72 1.00
N GLU A 200 -4.76 -19.89 -0.09
CA GLU A 200 -5.21 -20.78 -1.15
C GLU A 200 -5.01 -22.24 -0.74
N VAL A 201 -6.12 -22.95 -0.56
CA VAL A 201 -6.14 -24.35 -0.12
C VAL A 201 -6.83 -25.27 -1.12
N ASN A 202 -7.36 -24.73 -2.23
CA ASN A 202 -8.15 -25.49 -3.18
C ASN A 202 -7.40 -25.73 -4.50
N PRO A 203 -6.67 -26.85 -4.63
CA PRO A 203 -5.93 -27.17 -5.85
C PRO A 203 -6.85 -27.40 -7.06
N ASP A 204 -8.13 -27.71 -6.86
CA ASP A 204 -9.08 -27.92 -7.96
C ASP A 204 -9.26 -26.67 -8.83
N MET A 205 -8.98 -25.48 -8.29
CA MET A 205 -9.07 -24.23 -9.05
C MET A 205 -7.99 -24.11 -10.13
N MET A 206 -6.86 -24.81 -10.01
CA MET A 206 -5.86 -24.86 -11.08
C MET A 206 -6.35 -25.60 -12.31
N TYR A 207 -7.13 -26.66 -12.10
CA TYR A 207 -7.58 -27.56 -13.17
C TYR A 207 -8.96 -27.19 -13.70
N ASN A 208 -9.77 -26.49 -12.90
CA ASN A 208 -11.11 -26.07 -13.26
C ASN A 208 -11.19 -24.56 -13.39
N PRO A 209 -11.34 -24.02 -14.61
CA PRO A 209 -11.38 -22.58 -14.81
C PRO A 209 -12.56 -21.94 -14.06
N PRO A 210 -12.41 -20.70 -13.58
CA PRO A 210 -13.51 -19.98 -12.98
C PRO A 210 -14.60 -19.70 -14.03
N THR A 211 -15.85 -19.84 -13.62
CA THR A 211 -17.02 -19.59 -14.48
C THR A 211 -17.37 -18.11 -14.61
N VAL A 212 -16.74 -17.26 -13.81
CA VAL A 212 -17.00 -15.82 -13.74
C VAL A 212 -15.80 -15.04 -14.27
N ILE A 213 -16.08 -14.05 -15.10
CA ILE A 213 -15.08 -13.17 -15.72
C ILE A 213 -15.40 -11.72 -15.34
N TYR A 214 -14.38 -10.97 -14.96
CA TYR A 214 -14.45 -9.56 -14.59
C TYR A 214 -13.77 -8.71 -15.67
N PRO A 215 -14.48 -8.36 -16.75
CA PRO A 215 -13.86 -7.72 -17.91
C PRO A 215 -13.33 -6.31 -17.62
N ASN A 216 -13.87 -5.64 -16.60
CA ASN A 216 -13.52 -4.26 -16.23
C ASN A 216 -12.57 -4.15 -15.04
N LEU A 217 -12.16 -5.28 -14.45
CA LEU A 217 -11.20 -5.27 -13.35
C LEU A 217 -9.81 -4.91 -13.89
N ARG A 218 -9.19 -3.91 -13.27
CA ARG A 218 -7.89 -3.34 -13.66
C ARG A 218 -6.86 -3.43 -12.55
N THR A 219 -7.30 -3.41 -11.30
CA THR A 219 -6.44 -3.42 -10.12
C THR A 219 -6.81 -4.54 -9.17
N LEU A 220 -5.83 -5.40 -8.86
CA LEU A 220 -5.94 -6.46 -7.86
C LEU A 220 -4.87 -6.22 -6.79
N THR A 221 -5.28 -6.20 -5.52
CA THR A 221 -4.38 -6.12 -4.38
C THR A 221 -4.61 -7.31 -3.45
N LEU A 222 -3.56 -8.10 -3.21
CA LEU A 222 -3.56 -9.23 -2.29
C LEU A 222 -2.70 -8.88 -1.08
N VAL A 223 -3.33 -8.69 0.08
CA VAL A 223 -2.64 -8.27 1.32
C VAL A 223 -2.45 -9.47 2.24
N ASN A 224 -1.23 -9.83 2.60
CA ASN A 224 -0.94 -10.97 3.48
C ASN A 224 -1.57 -12.30 3.03
N ASN A 225 -1.72 -12.51 1.72
CA ASN A 225 -2.30 -13.75 1.19
C ASN A 225 -1.22 -14.85 1.16
N ALA A 226 -1.60 -16.07 1.56
CA ALA A 226 -0.72 -17.23 1.51
C ALA A 226 -0.85 -17.94 0.17
N LEU A 227 0.28 -18.22 -0.48
CA LEU A 227 0.38 -19.09 -1.66
C LEU A 227 -0.63 -18.75 -2.78
N PRO A 228 -0.78 -17.49 -3.21
CA PRO A 228 -1.70 -17.14 -4.28
C PRO A 228 -1.36 -17.92 -5.56
N ILE A 229 -2.33 -18.65 -6.09
CA ILE A 229 -2.21 -19.36 -7.38
C ILE A 229 -2.67 -18.40 -8.48
N PRO A 230 -1.81 -17.96 -9.41
CA PRO A 230 -2.14 -16.92 -10.38
C PRO A 230 -3.15 -17.37 -11.45
N ILE A 231 -3.16 -18.65 -11.84
CA ILE A 231 -3.91 -19.17 -12.99
C ILE A 231 -5.42 -18.84 -12.92
N PRO A 232 -6.14 -19.12 -11.80
CA PRO A 232 -7.54 -18.73 -11.68
C PRO A 232 -7.76 -17.21 -11.80
N TYR A 233 -6.83 -16.40 -11.30
CA TYR A 233 -6.93 -14.94 -11.39
C TYR A 233 -6.68 -14.43 -12.81
N MET A 234 -5.78 -15.07 -13.57
CA MET A 234 -5.57 -14.77 -14.99
C MET A 234 -6.85 -14.99 -15.80
N GLN A 235 -7.52 -16.11 -15.56
CA GLN A 235 -8.78 -16.46 -16.23
C GLN A 235 -9.95 -15.54 -15.82
N ALA A 236 -10.07 -15.25 -14.52
CA ALA A 236 -11.15 -14.39 -14.02
C ALA A 236 -10.94 -12.92 -14.39
N TYR A 237 -9.70 -12.44 -14.44
CA TYR A 237 -9.33 -11.03 -14.60
C TYR A 237 -8.45 -10.79 -15.84
N PRO A 238 -8.95 -11.05 -17.06
CA PRO A 238 -8.12 -11.06 -18.28
C PRO A 238 -7.54 -9.69 -18.65
N ASN A 239 -8.14 -8.60 -18.14
CA ASN A 239 -7.74 -7.22 -18.45
C ASN A 239 -7.02 -6.55 -17.28
N LEU A 240 -6.41 -7.32 -16.38
CA LEU A 240 -5.68 -6.78 -15.23
C LEU A 240 -4.50 -5.92 -15.71
N THR A 241 -4.33 -4.74 -15.10
CA THR A 241 -3.25 -3.79 -15.44
C THR A 241 -2.31 -3.53 -14.28
N HIS A 242 -2.80 -3.70 -13.04
CA HIS A 242 -2.06 -3.46 -11.81
C HIS A 242 -2.26 -4.65 -10.87
N LEU A 243 -1.15 -5.30 -10.52
CA LEU A 243 -1.12 -6.34 -9.50
C LEU A 243 -0.27 -5.87 -8.32
N HIS A 244 -0.85 -5.87 -7.13
CA HIS A 244 -0.16 -5.51 -5.91
C HIS A 244 -0.22 -6.65 -4.89
N LEU A 245 0.93 -7.15 -4.47
CA LEU A 245 1.07 -8.06 -3.33
C LEU A 245 1.72 -7.27 -2.19
N SER A 246 1.05 -7.23 -1.04
CA SER A 246 1.53 -6.53 0.16
C SER A 246 1.64 -7.49 1.32
N VAL A 247 2.61 -7.26 2.21
CA VAL A 247 2.70 -7.94 3.51
C VAL A 247 2.75 -6.88 4.61
N ASP A 248 1.85 -6.98 5.57
CA ASP A 248 1.86 -6.14 6.75
C ASP A 248 2.91 -6.66 7.73
N SER A 249 3.78 -5.77 8.19
CA SER A 249 4.91 -6.05 9.09
C SER A 249 4.52 -6.67 10.44
N GLU A 250 3.24 -6.64 10.83
CA GLU A 250 2.74 -7.18 12.11
C GLU A 250 2.15 -8.59 11.98
N ALA A 251 1.89 -9.06 10.76
CA ALA A 251 1.35 -10.40 10.53
C ALA A 251 2.49 -11.42 10.42
N PRO A 252 2.39 -12.62 11.04
CA PRO A 252 3.39 -13.67 10.85
C PRO A 252 3.51 -13.97 9.35
N SER A 253 4.69 -13.74 8.78
CA SER A 253 4.94 -13.88 7.36
C SER A 253 5.11 -15.38 7.03
N TYR A 254 4.34 -15.92 6.08
CA TYR A 254 4.56 -17.29 5.58
C TYR A 254 5.94 -17.49 4.96
N HIS A 255 6.61 -16.39 4.62
CA HIS A 255 7.94 -16.38 4.01
C HIS A 255 9.03 -16.78 5.00
N ASP A 256 8.75 -16.73 6.30
CA ASP A 256 9.66 -17.15 7.36
C ASP A 256 9.50 -18.65 7.69
N ASP A 257 8.43 -19.29 7.22
CA ASP A 257 8.20 -20.72 7.41
C ASP A 257 8.97 -21.53 6.36
N LEU A 258 10.18 -21.94 6.73
CA LEU A 258 11.06 -22.77 5.91
C LEU A 258 10.39 -24.07 5.44
N SER A 259 9.38 -24.58 6.15
CA SER A 259 8.67 -25.81 5.78
C SER A 259 7.85 -25.68 4.50
N LEU A 260 7.44 -24.45 4.13
CA LEU A 260 6.64 -24.19 2.92
C LEU A 260 7.48 -24.02 1.65
N ARG A 261 8.82 -23.91 1.77
CA ARG A 261 9.71 -23.69 0.61
C ARG A 261 9.56 -24.75 -0.49
N PRO A 262 9.49 -26.07 -0.21
CA PRO A 262 9.28 -27.08 -1.24
C PRO A 262 7.95 -26.90 -1.98
N THR A 263 6.88 -26.57 -1.26
CA THR A 263 5.55 -26.30 -1.83
C THR A 263 5.59 -25.08 -2.75
N ILE A 264 6.25 -24.00 -2.32
CA ILE A 264 6.41 -22.78 -3.12
C ILE A 264 7.19 -23.04 -4.41
N MET A 265 8.29 -23.79 -4.33
CA MET A 265 9.09 -24.16 -5.51
C MET A 265 8.27 -25.00 -6.49
N PHE A 266 7.55 -26.00 -5.99
CA PHE A 266 6.68 -26.83 -6.81
C PHE A 266 5.56 -26.02 -7.48
N GLN A 267 4.89 -25.14 -6.73
CA GLN A 267 3.83 -24.28 -7.26
C GLN A 267 4.36 -23.36 -8.35
N ARG A 268 5.52 -22.74 -8.15
CA ARG A 268 6.16 -21.88 -9.16
C ARG A 268 6.42 -22.66 -10.45
N GLN A 269 6.98 -23.87 -10.35
CA GLN A 269 7.25 -24.71 -11.51
C GLN A 269 5.97 -25.06 -12.27
N GLN A 270 4.88 -25.34 -11.56
CA GLN A 270 3.57 -25.56 -12.19
C GLN A 270 3.05 -24.30 -12.89
N ASN A 271 3.18 -23.13 -12.27
CA ASN A 271 2.74 -21.87 -12.87
C ASN A 271 3.51 -21.56 -14.18
N LEU A 272 4.82 -21.82 -14.19
CA LEU A 272 5.65 -21.66 -15.39
C LEU A 272 5.27 -22.67 -16.48
N ALA A 273 5.18 -23.95 -16.12
CA ALA A 273 4.82 -25.01 -17.07
C ALA A 273 3.42 -24.79 -17.68
N TRP A 274 2.49 -24.21 -16.92
CA TRP A 274 1.17 -23.87 -17.43
C TRP A 274 1.22 -22.77 -18.50
N GLN A 275 2.09 -21.76 -18.31
CA GLN A 275 2.28 -20.69 -19.30
C GLN A 275 2.96 -21.20 -20.58
N ASP A 276 3.92 -22.12 -20.46
CA ASP A 276 4.62 -22.71 -21.60
C ASP A 276 3.72 -23.63 -22.43
N ASN A 277 2.83 -24.39 -21.79
CA ASN A 277 2.12 -25.48 -22.46
C ASN A 277 0.94 -25.03 -23.35
N GLN A 278 0.51 -23.76 -23.33
CA GLN A 278 -0.58 -23.20 -24.18
C GLN A 278 -1.82 -24.12 -24.33
N GLN A 279 -2.04 -25.06 -23.39
CA GLN A 279 -3.05 -26.12 -23.51
C GLN A 279 -4.44 -25.67 -23.03
N GLY A 280 -4.61 -24.38 -22.70
CA GLY A 280 -5.88 -23.80 -22.31
C GLY A 280 -6.14 -22.46 -23.00
N ASP A 281 -7.42 -22.13 -23.20
CA ASP A 281 -7.94 -20.86 -23.76
C ASP A 281 -7.63 -19.61 -22.89
N ALA A 282 -6.84 -19.77 -21.83
CA ALA A 282 -6.58 -18.73 -20.87
C ALA A 282 -5.38 -17.89 -21.31
N VAL A 283 -5.70 -16.68 -21.77
CA VAL A 283 -4.69 -15.70 -22.16
C VAL A 283 -3.92 -15.28 -20.90
N PRO A 284 -2.57 -15.27 -20.94
CA PRO A 284 -1.76 -14.69 -19.89
C PRO A 284 -2.19 -13.25 -19.58
N TRP A 285 -1.74 -12.68 -18.46
CA TRP A 285 -1.96 -11.26 -18.17
C TRP A 285 -1.16 -10.33 -19.11
N GLU A 286 -1.47 -10.36 -20.41
CA GLU A 286 -0.83 -9.58 -21.47
C GLU A 286 -0.92 -8.06 -21.23
N ARG A 287 -1.93 -7.62 -20.48
CA ARG A 287 -2.19 -6.21 -20.17
C ARG A 287 -1.59 -5.76 -18.84
N LEU A 288 -0.88 -6.63 -18.11
CA LEU A 288 -0.28 -6.28 -16.83
C LEU A 288 0.85 -5.27 -17.04
N GLY A 289 0.55 -4.01 -16.77
CA GLY A 289 1.48 -2.90 -16.92
C GLY A 289 2.36 -2.68 -15.69
N VAL A 290 1.83 -2.98 -14.50
CA VAL A 290 2.48 -2.66 -13.23
C VAL A 290 2.37 -3.81 -12.24
N PHE A 291 3.51 -4.19 -11.66
CA PHE A 291 3.57 -5.02 -10.46
C PHE A 291 4.13 -4.23 -9.27
N THR A 292 3.55 -4.43 -8.08
CA THR A 292 4.07 -3.88 -6.82
C THR A 292 4.08 -4.94 -5.73
N GLY A 293 5.21 -5.19 -5.08
CA GLY A 293 5.32 -6.18 -4.00
C GLY A 293 6.76 -6.56 -3.74
N ARG A 294 7.01 -7.71 -3.09
CA ARG A 294 8.40 -8.15 -2.90
C ARG A 294 8.92 -8.95 -4.08
N VAL A 295 10.24 -8.98 -4.27
CA VAL A 295 10.89 -9.83 -5.28
C VAL A 295 10.47 -11.30 -5.13
N PHE A 296 10.44 -11.80 -3.89
CA PHE A 296 10.00 -13.17 -3.60
C PHE A 296 8.57 -13.43 -4.08
N ASP A 297 7.66 -12.47 -3.90
CA ASP A 297 6.25 -12.62 -4.25
C ASP A 297 6.08 -12.76 -5.77
N LEU A 298 6.78 -11.92 -6.54
CA LEU A 298 6.77 -12.01 -8.01
C LEU A 298 7.43 -13.30 -8.49
N TRP A 299 8.56 -13.68 -7.88
CA TRP A 299 9.26 -14.92 -8.20
C TRP A 299 8.37 -16.15 -7.96
N MET A 300 7.68 -16.21 -6.83
CA MET A 300 6.75 -17.29 -6.46
C MET A 300 5.59 -17.41 -7.44
N LEU A 301 5.00 -16.28 -7.88
CA LEU A 301 3.92 -16.31 -8.87
C LEU A 301 4.37 -16.95 -10.19
N GLY A 302 5.66 -16.86 -10.52
CA GLY A 302 6.23 -17.49 -11.72
C GLY A 302 5.65 -16.89 -13.00
N ILE A 303 5.43 -15.57 -13.05
CA ILE A 303 4.90 -14.88 -14.24
C ILE A 303 6.02 -14.72 -15.25
N ALA A 304 5.90 -15.36 -16.42
CA ALA A 304 6.90 -15.39 -17.48
C ALA A 304 6.57 -14.43 -18.63
N HIS A 305 6.14 -13.20 -18.31
CA HIS A 305 5.66 -12.22 -19.29
C HIS A 305 6.19 -10.82 -18.99
N HIS A 306 6.27 -9.99 -20.04
CA HIS A 306 6.74 -8.61 -19.92
C HIS A 306 5.84 -7.77 -19.00
N ILE A 307 6.44 -7.10 -18.01
CA ILE A 307 5.79 -6.14 -17.12
C ILE A 307 6.58 -4.83 -17.19
N PRO A 308 6.08 -3.80 -17.89
CA PRO A 308 6.81 -2.55 -18.13
C PRO A 308 7.32 -1.85 -16.86
N ARG A 309 6.56 -1.94 -15.76
CA ARG A 309 6.90 -1.25 -14.51
C ARG A 309 6.86 -2.19 -13.30
N LEU A 310 7.99 -2.29 -12.61
CA LEU A 310 8.13 -3.01 -11.35
C LEU A 310 8.41 -2.05 -10.20
N VAL A 311 7.68 -2.23 -9.10
CA VAL A 311 7.93 -1.55 -7.82
C VAL A 311 8.16 -2.63 -6.76
N LEU A 312 9.43 -2.89 -6.47
CA LEU A 312 9.88 -4.03 -5.69
C LEU A 312 10.42 -3.59 -4.33
N GLU A 313 10.04 -4.32 -3.29
CA GLU A 313 10.77 -4.38 -2.03
C GLU A 313 11.59 -5.67 -2.03
N ASP A 314 12.85 -5.60 -1.59
CA ASP A 314 13.73 -6.78 -1.61
C ASP A 314 14.40 -7.03 -0.26
N ALA A 315 14.49 -8.32 0.07
CA ALA A 315 15.13 -8.89 1.22
C ALA A 315 15.85 -10.17 0.77
N PRO A 316 17.11 -10.07 0.30
CA PRO A 316 17.82 -11.17 -0.34
C PRO A 316 17.88 -12.46 0.48
N ALA A 317 18.06 -12.39 1.80
CA ALA A 317 18.09 -13.55 2.69
C ALA A 317 16.74 -14.27 2.80
N ALA A 318 15.64 -13.59 2.50
CA ALA A 318 14.28 -14.13 2.54
C ALA A 318 13.86 -14.81 1.23
N ARG A 319 14.74 -14.87 0.21
CA ARG A 319 14.42 -15.45 -1.11
C ARG A 319 15.54 -16.34 -1.66
N PRO A 320 15.27 -17.14 -2.72
CA PRO A 320 16.30 -17.90 -3.41
C PRO A 320 17.38 -17.00 -4.05
N ASN A 321 18.62 -17.51 -4.11
CA ASN A 321 19.83 -16.77 -4.52
C ASN A 321 19.85 -16.22 -5.96
N ARG A 322 18.85 -16.51 -6.80
CA ARG A 322 18.72 -16.00 -8.18
C ARG A 322 17.36 -15.40 -8.50
N ALA A 323 16.51 -15.25 -7.49
CA ALA A 323 15.12 -14.87 -7.70
C ALA A 323 14.97 -13.47 -8.33
N LEU A 324 15.87 -12.53 -8.05
CA LEU A 324 15.81 -11.20 -8.66
C LEU A 324 16.18 -11.25 -10.13
N ILE A 325 17.26 -11.96 -10.48
CA ILE A 325 17.67 -12.16 -11.87
C ILE A 325 16.53 -12.79 -12.67
N GLU A 326 15.99 -13.92 -12.21
CA GLU A 326 14.91 -14.63 -12.91
C GLU A 326 13.67 -13.74 -13.11
N VAL A 327 13.29 -12.97 -12.09
CA VAL A 327 12.15 -12.05 -12.18
C VAL A 327 12.39 -10.96 -13.23
N LEU A 328 13.59 -10.40 -13.30
CA LEU A 328 13.94 -9.36 -14.25
C LEU A 328 14.08 -9.91 -15.69
N GLU A 329 14.61 -11.12 -15.84
CA GLU A 329 14.67 -11.85 -17.11
C GLU A 329 13.27 -12.04 -17.71
N TYR A 330 12.31 -12.51 -16.91
CA TYR A 330 10.94 -12.72 -17.36
C TYR A 330 10.16 -11.41 -17.58
N ALA A 331 10.25 -10.47 -16.64
CA ALA A 331 9.47 -9.23 -16.70
C ALA A 331 10.05 -8.21 -17.69
N CYS A 332 11.36 -8.23 -17.94
CA CYS A 332 12.09 -7.31 -18.82
C CYS A 332 11.60 -5.84 -18.70
N PRO A 333 11.67 -5.22 -17.51
CA PRO A 333 11.00 -3.95 -17.23
C PRO A 333 11.65 -2.75 -17.93
N GLU A 334 10.84 -1.75 -18.27
CA GLU A 334 11.31 -0.44 -18.71
C GLU A 334 11.56 0.50 -17.51
N GLN A 335 10.85 0.26 -16.41
CA GLN A 335 10.92 1.02 -15.17
C GLN A 335 11.04 0.10 -13.96
N LEU A 336 12.10 0.27 -13.19
CA LEU A 336 12.35 -0.48 -11.96
C LEU A 336 12.46 0.50 -10.79
N THR A 337 11.61 0.34 -9.79
CA THR A 337 11.86 0.85 -8.44
C THR A 337 12.20 -0.35 -7.57
N ILE A 338 13.35 -0.33 -6.90
CA ILE A 338 13.74 -1.36 -5.94
C ILE A 338 14.16 -0.72 -4.62
N SER A 339 13.61 -1.22 -3.52
CA SER A 339 13.88 -0.72 -2.18
C SER A 339 14.34 -1.82 -1.24
N PHE A 340 15.40 -1.53 -0.48
CA PHE A 340 15.98 -2.41 0.52
C PHE A 340 15.75 -1.79 1.89
N ARG A 341 14.65 -2.20 2.55
CA ARG A 341 14.19 -1.64 3.82
C ARG A 341 14.37 -2.66 4.94
N GLY A 342 15.07 -2.28 6.01
CA GLY A 342 15.33 -3.18 7.14
C GLY A 342 16.31 -4.32 6.81
N VAL A 343 17.05 -4.20 5.71
CA VAL A 343 18.00 -5.19 5.20
C VAL A 343 19.40 -4.59 5.24
N PRO A 344 20.42 -5.28 5.79
CA PRO A 344 21.80 -4.80 5.77
C PRO A 344 22.30 -4.62 4.33
N LEU A 345 22.95 -3.51 4.03
CA LEU A 345 23.54 -3.25 2.71
C LEU A 345 24.58 -4.31 2.33
N LEU A 346 25.32 -4.87 3.30
CA LEU A 346 26.25 -5.96 3.04
C LEU A 346 25.55 -7.20 2.44
N GLU A 347 24.33 -7.49 2.89
CA GLU A 347 23.51 -8.59 2.35
C GLU A 347 23.11 -8.30 0.90
N VAL A 348 22.72 -7.06 0.61
CA VAL A 348 22.40 -6.61 -0.75
C VAL A 348 23.62 -6.77 -1.66
N MET A 349 24.80 -6.36 -1.20
CA MET A 349 26.04 -6.44 -1.98
C MET A 349 26.50 -7.88 -2.25
N ASN A 350 26.14 -8.82 -1.38
CA ASN A 350 26.43 -10.25 -1.53
C ASN A 350 25.29 -11.04 -2.22
N SER A 351 24.23 -10.36 -2.65
CA SER A 351 23.11 -10.97 -3.36
C SER A 351 23.31 -10.95 -4.88
N ASP A 352 22.34 -11.48 -5.60
CA ASP A 352 22.23 -11.41 -7.06
C ASP A 352 21.91 -9.99 -7.59
N PHE A 353 21.80 -8.97 -6.73
CA PHE A 353 21.49 -7.60 -7.12
C PHE A 353 22.51 -6.99 -8.10
N LEU A 354 23.80 -7.09 -7.81
CA LEU A 354 24.84 -6.52 -8.69
C LEU A 354 24.93 -7.27 -10.02
N GLU A 355 24.76 -8.60 -9.99
CA GLU A 355 24.72 -9.44 -11.18
C GLU A 355 23.49 -9.10 -12.04
N ALA A 356 22.33 -8.88 -11.42
CA ALA A 356 21.11 -8.47 -12.10
C ALA A 356 21.26 -7.12 -12.84
N LEU A 357 21.93 -6.14 -12.24
CA LEU A 357 22.21 -4.85 -12.91
C LEU A 357 23.15 -4.98 -14.11
N CYS A 358 24.02 -5.99 -14.12
CA CYS A 358 24.93 -6.27 -15.21
C CYS A 358 24.32 -7.19 -16.29
N SER A 359 23.11 -7.70 -16.11
CA SER A 359 22.48 -8.62 -17.06
C SER A 359 22.10 -7.92 -18.38
N THR A 360 22.27 -8.63 -19.50
CA THR A 360 21.82 -8.20 -20.83
C THR A 360 20.31 -8.00 -20.92
N ASP A 361 19.54 -8.65 -20.05
CA ASP A 361 18.08 -8.60 -20.02
C ASP A 361 17.54 -7.27 -19.48
N MET A 362 18.43 -6.42 -18.94
CA MET A 362 18.14 -5.06 -18.50
C MET A 362 18.29 -4.00 -19.62
N SER A 363 18.52 -4.43 -20.87
CA SER A 363 18.66 -3.51 -22.01
C SER A 363 17.46 -2.58 -22.26
N ARG A 364 16.25 -3.02 -21.87
CA ARG A 364 15.03 -2.21 -21.96
C ARG A 364 14.86 -1.21 -20.82
N LEU A 365 15.59 -1.38 -19.72
CA LEU A 365 15.44 -0.53 -18.55
C LEU A 365 15.87 0.91 -18.89
N LYS A 366 14.93 1.85 -18.79
CA LYS A 366 15.19 3.28 -19.00
C LYS A 366 15.12 4.09 -17.70
N ASN A 367 14.34 3.63 -16.72
CA ASN A 367 14.15 4.34 -15.47
C ASN A 367 14.48 3.44 -14.28
N LEU A 368 15.47 3.84 -13.48
CA LEU A 368 15.82 3.13 -12.24
C LEU A 368 15.63 4.04 -11.04
N LYS A 369 14.92 3.56 -10.03
CA LYS A 369 14.88 4.13 -8.69
C LYS A 369 15.38 3.11 -7.68
N LEU A 370 16.43 3.47 -6.95
CA LEU A 370 17.07 2.65 -5.93
C LEU A 370 16.93 3.32 -4.56
N GLU A 371 16.30 2.63 -3.61
CA GLU A 371 16.18 3.09 -2.22
C GLU A 371 16.96 2.15 -1.28
N LEU A 372 17.96 2.69 -0.58
CA LEU A 372 18.82 1.98 0.37
C LEU A 372 18.59 2.54 1.77
N HIS A 373 18.19 1.69 2.73
CA HIS A 373 18.00 2.08 4.12
C HIS A 373 19.07 1.42 5.00
N LEU A 374 20.03 2.21 5.47
CA LEU A 374 21.15 1.73 6.28
C LEU A 374 20.71 1.40 7.70
N THR A 375 21.07 0.20 8.15
CA THR A 375 20.68 -0.38 9.44
C THR A 375 21.85 -0.40 10.42
N VAL A 376 21.58 -0.79 11.68
CA VAL A 376 22.65 -0.93 12.70
C VAL A 376 23.70 -1.97 12.30
N TYR A 377 23.34 -2.95 11.48
CA TYR A 377 24.23 -4.01 11.01
C TYR A 377 25.23 -3.51 9.95
N ASP A 378 25.02 -2.32 9.41
CA ASP A 378 25.91 -1.69 8.44
C ASP A 378 27.01 -0.86 9.12
N CYS A 379 27.07 -0.77 10.45
CA CYS A 379 27.95 0.15 11.17
C CYS A 379 29.44 0.03 10.79
N GLU A 380 29.92 -1.18 10.53
CA GLU A 380 31.32 -1.44 10.15
C GLU A 380 31.53 -1.50 8.62
N LEU A 381 30.49 -1.27 7.83
CA LEU A 381 30.58 -1.30 6.37
C LEU A 381 31.22 -0.02 5.84
N ASP A 382 32.01 -0.16 4.77
CA ASP A 382 32.45 0.96 3.96
C ASP A 382 31.35 1.33 2.96
N VAL A 383 30.42 2.18 3.40
CA VAL A 383 29.24 2.54 2.60
C VAL A 383 29.67 3.31 1.34
N GLY A 384 30.67 4.17 1.45
CA GLY A 384 31.20 4.91 0.30
C GLY A 384 31.78 4.00 -0.79
N HIS A 385 32.51 2.95 -0.39
CA HIS A 385 33.00 1.95 -1.33
C HIS A 385 31.84 1.14 -1.94
N ALA A 386 30.85 0.72 -1.15
CA ALA A 386 29.68 0.00 -1.64
C ALA A 386 28.89 0.81 -2.69
N LEU A 387 28.66 2.10 -2.45
CA LEU A 387 28.03 3.01 -3.41
C LEU A 387 28.85 3.15 -4.70
N SER A 388 30.18 3.14 -4.60
CA SER A 388 31.06 3.16 -5.78
C SER A 388 30.91 1.91 -6.64
N ILE A 389 30.83 0.72 -6.01
CA ILE A 389 30.60 -0.55 -6.71
C ILE A 389 29.24 -0.54 -7.41
N ILE A 390 28.18 -0.07 -6.73
CA ILE A 390 26.85 0.08 -7.34
C ILE A 390 26.94 1.03 -8.54
N GLY A 391 27.65 2.15 -8.41
CA GLY A 391 27.86 3.08 -9.52
C GLY A 391 28.56 2.45 -10.73
N ASP A 392 29.52 1.55 -10.50
CA ASP A 392 30.18 0.79 -11.58
C ASP A 392 29.25 -0.24 -12.23
N ALA A 393 28.42 -0.92 -11.44
CA ALA A 393 27.42 -1.87 -11.94
C ALA A 393 26.32 -1.20 -12.78
N LEU A 394 26.09 0.10 -12.62
CA LEU A 394 25.14 0.87 -13.42
C LEU A 394 25.71 1.33 -14.77
N ALA A 395 27.03 1.37 -14.93
CA ALA A 395 27.68 1.88 -16.14
C ALA A 395 27.28 1.16 -17.45
N PRO A 396 27.02 -0.16 -17.46
CA PRO A 396 26.58 -0.86 -18.67
C PRO A 396 25.14 -0.55 -19.11
N LEU A 397 24.33 0.08 -18.26
CA LEU A 397 22.89 0.28 -18.51
C LEU A 397 22.61 1.52 -19.36
N GLU A 398 21.60 1.45 -20.23
CA GLU A 398 21.14 2.58 -21.05
C GLU A 398 20.01 3.39 -20.38
N LEU A 399 20.27 3.86 -19.15
CA LEU A 399 19.27 4.60 -18.36
C LEU A 399 19.06 6.02 -18.91
N SER A 400 17.80 6.45 -18.99
CA SER A 400 17.39 7.84 -19.24
C SER A 400 17.12 8.61 -17.94
N HIS A 401 16.70 7.91 -16.90
CA HIS A 401 16.40 8.45 -15.58
C HIS A 401 16.95 7.56 -14.46
N LEU A 402 17.61 8.17 -13.47
CA LEU A 402 18.19 7.46 -12.32
C LEU A 402 17.92 8.24 -11.03
N GLU A 403 17.29 7.58 -10.06
CA GLU A 403 17.16 8.07 -8.69
C GLU A 403 17.84 7.11 -7.71
N ILE A 404 18.76 7.62 -6.89
CA ILE A 404 19.40 6.87 -5.80
C ILE A 404 19.12 7.62 -4.51
N THR A 405 18.48 6.93 -3.55
CA THR A 405 18.25 7.47 -2.21
C THR A 405 18.89 6.57 -1.17
N VAL A 406 19.75 7.15 -0.32
CA VAL A 406 20.38 6.46 0.81
C VAL A 406 19.95 7.14 2.10
N ARG A 407 19.33 6.38 3.01
CA ARG A 407 18.82 6.88 4.29
C ARG A 407 19.53 6.24 5.47
N ASP A 408 19.88 7.04 6.47
CA ASP A 408 20.28 6.56 7.79
C ASP A 408 19.04 6.35 8.65
N VAL A 409 18.56 5.11 8.69
CA VAL A 409 17.40 4.72 9.50
C VAL A 409 17.80 4.13 10.85
N GLY A 410 19.05 3.70 11.02
CA GLY A 410 19.49 3.02 12.25
C GLY A 410 20.99 2.76 12.38
N LEU A 411 21.89 3.52 11.70
CA LEU A 411 23.35 3.39 11.92
C LEU A 411 23.75 3.68 13.38
N TYR A 412 22.87 4.32 14.13
CA TYR A 412 22.95 4.48 15.57
C TYR A 412 21.75 3.80 16.24
N PRO A 413 21.97 2.86 17.20
CA PRO A 413 20.87 2.36 18.02
C PRO A 413 20.35 3.50 18.89
N ASP A 414 19.07 3.85 18.79
CA ASP A 414 18.43 4.67 19.81
C ASP A 414 18.50 3.89 21.14
N ILE A 415 19.41 4.28 22.04
CA ILE A 415 19.56 3.70 23.38
C ILE A 415 18.35 4.05 24.29
N GLN A 416 17.34 4.75 23.78
CA GLN A 416 16.16 5.10 24.55
C GLN A 416 15.15 3.95 24.48
N PHE A 417 14.95 3.29 25.64
CA PHE A 417 14.12 2.12 25.95
C PHE A 417 14.87 0.78 26.10
N ARG A 418 15.95 0.77 26.90
CA ARG A 418 16.18 -0.38 27.81
C ARG A 418 15.38 -0.12 29.09
N ASP A 419 14.24 -0.77 29.22
CA ASP A 419 13.58 -0.91 30.52
C ASP A 419 14.35 -1.97 31.32
N GLU A 420 15.24 -1.52 32.21
CA GLU A 420 16.07 -2.39 33.06
C GLU A 420 15.26 -3.14 34.14
N SER A 421 13.93 -2.99 34.17
CA SER A 421 13.08 -3.58 35.20
C SER A 421 12.51 -4.96 34.87
N ASN A 422 12.83 -5.57 33.71
CA ASN A 422 12.34 -6.91 33.35
C ASN A 422 13.45 -7.98 33.26
N PRO A 423 13.66 -8.82 34.29
CA PRO A 423 14.72 -9.83 34.34
C PRO A 423 14.53 -11.02 33.36
N LEU A 424 13.40 -11.11 32.65
CA LEU A 424 13.14 -12.20 31.69
C LEU A 424 13.71 -11.93 30.28
N ALA A 425 14.32 -10.76 30.03
CA ALA A 425 14.93 -10.41 28.75
C ALA A 425 16.36 -10.98 28.55
N MET A 426 16.88 -11.80 29.46
CA MET A 426 18.25 -12.35 29.40
C MET A 426 18.37 -13.71 28.68
N ALA A 427 17.47 -14.03 27.76
CA ALA A 427 17.65 -15.17 26.85
C ALA A 427 17.85 -14.66 25.41
N PRO A 428 18.83 -15.18 24.64
CA PRO A 428 19.07 -14.77 23.26
C PRO A 428 18.03 -15.45 22.36
N THR A 429 16.77 -15.06 22.51
CA THR A 429 15.72 -15.37 21.55
C THR A 429 15.53 -14.11 20.74
N VAL A 430 16.24 -14.03 19.61
CA VAL A 430 16.10 -12.97 18.62
C VAL A 430 14.72 -13.10 17.98
N THR A 431 13.70 -12.58 18.67
CA THR A 431 12.42 -12.27 18.04
C THR A 431 12.68 -11.05 17.16
N ILE A 432 12.56 -11.25 15.84
CA ILE A 432 12.62 -10.22 14.82
C ILE A 432 11.48 -9.24 15.10
N VAL A 433 11.74 -8.26 15.97
CA VAL A 433 10.93 -7.05 16.03
C VAL A 433 11.44 -6.19 14.89
N HIS A 434 10.77 -6.27 13.76
CA HIS A 434 10.88 -5.27 12.69
C HIS A 434 10.63 -3.90 13.32
N LEU A 435 11.71 -3.16 13.58
CA LEU A 435 11.69 -1.75 13.98
C LEU A 435 11.26 -0.89 12.79
N CYS A 436 10.06 -1.13 12.29
CA CYS A 436 9.25 -0.15 11.56
C CYS A 436 8.33 0.57 12.57
N SER A 437 8.87 0.93 13.73
CA SER A 437 8.20 1.90 14.59
C SER A 437 8.46 3.28 14.01
N ARG A 438 7.39 4.05 13.81
CA ARG A 438 7.42 5.50 13.63
C ARG A 438 8.50 6.09 14.53
N THR A 439 9.60 6.51 13.95
CA THR A 439 10.59 7.31 14.67
C THR A 439 9.87 8.61 15.03
N VAL A 440 9.54 8.75 16.30
CA VAL A 440 9.06 10.01 16.87
C VAL A 440 10.12 11.05 16.49
N PRO A 441 9.76 12.15 15.80
CA PRO A 441 10.73 13.19 15.52
C PRO A 441 11.35 13.66 16.84
N PRO A 442 12.68 13.89 16.90
CA PRO A 442 13.29 14.42 18.10
C PRO A 442 12.58 15.72 18.49
N ALA A 443 12.38 15.95 19.79
CA ALA A 443 11.75 17.15 20.30
C ALA A 443 12.39 18.40 19.65
N PRO A 444 11.60 19.38 19.17
CA PRO A 444 12.12 20.54 18.49
C PRO A 444 13.00 21.35 19.47
N GLY A 445 14.33 21.35 19.23
CA GLY A 445 15.28 22.20 19.96
C GLY A 445 16.58 21.55 20.42
N THR A 446 16.70 20.22 20.45
CA THR A 446 17.96 19.56 20.81
C THR A 446 18.91 19.50 19.62
N ARG A 447 19.91 20.39 19.60
CA ARG A 447 21.03 20.28 18.66
C ARG A 447 21.80 18.99 18.96
N PRO A 448 21.99 18.06 18.01
CA PRO A 448 23.04 17.07 18.17
C PRO A 448 24.36 17.85 18.21
N HIS A 449 25.05 17.81 19.34
CA HIS A 449 26.45 18.26 19.37
C HIS A 449 27.22 17.38 18.37
N PRO A 450 27.99 17.96 17.44
CA PRO A 450 28.78 17.17 16.50
C PRO A 450 29.67 16.24 17.32
N VAL A 451 29.39 14.94 17.22
CA VAL A 451 30.16 13.94 17.93
C VAL A 451 31.54 13.88 17.27
N SER A 452 32.60 13.72 18.06
CA SER A 452 33.95 13.53 17.51
C SER A 452 33.94 12.44 16.43
N HIS A 453 34.57 12.70 15.29
CA HIS A 453 34.66 11.78 14.15
C HIS A 453 35.22 10.38 14.52
N LEU A 454 35.99 10.31 15.62
CA LEU A 454 36.53 9.06 16.17
C LEU A 454 35.46 8.16 16.81
N LEU A 455 34.31 8.71 17.21
CA LEU A 455 33.18 8.00 17.83
C LEU A 455 32.09 7.63 16.82
N LEU A 456 32.29 7.97 15.56
CA LEU A 456 31.43 7.53 14.46
C LEU A 456 31.82 6.09 14.08
N SER A 457 30.84 5.30 13.66
CA SER A 457 31.09 3.99 13.04
C SER A 457 31.79 4.17 11.68
N ARG A 458 32.33 3.09 11.10
CA ARG A 458 32.95 3.18 9.77
C ARG A 458 31.95 3.63 8.71
N ALA A 459 30.71 3.14 8.77
CA ALA A 459 29.65 3.57 7.87
C ALA A 459 29.29 5.03 8.06
N GLU A 460 29.17 5.51 9.30
CA GLU A 460 28.89 6.93 9.55
C GLU A 460 29.99 7.84 8.98
N ARG A 461 31.26 7.51 9.20
CA ARG A 461 32.39 8.27 8.64
C ARG A 461 32.38 8.29 7.12
N THR A 462 32.35 7.10 6.51
CA THR A 462 32.40 6.97 5.04
C THR A 462 31.19 7.59 4.35
N LEU A 463 30.03 7.59 5.00
CA LEU A 463 28.84 8.26 4.49
C LEU A 463 28.92 9.78 4.66
N ASP A 464 29.39 10.30 5.79
CA ASP A 464 29.55 11.76 6.00
C ASP A 464 30.62 12.35 5.07
N ASP A 465 31.73 11.65 4.87
CA ASP A 465 32.81 12.04 3.94
C ASP A 465 32.44 11.86 2.46
N PHE A 466 31.32 11.20 2.14
CA PHE A 466 30.94 10.89 0.76
C PHE A 466 30.57 12.14 -0.05
N ASP A 467 31.30 12.39 -1.13
CA ASP A 467 31.02 13.49 -2.06
C ASP A 467 29.92 13.10 -3.07
N VAL A 468 28.68 13.49 -2.73
CA VAL A 468 27.47 13.24 -3.53
C VAL A 468 27.56 13.89 -4.91
N GLN A 469 28.19 15.06 -5.03
CA GLN A 469 28.28 15.79 -6.30
C GLN A 469 29.27 15.10 -7.25
N VAL A 470 30.43 14.70 -6.74
CA VAL A 470 31.43 13.95 -7.52
C VAL A 470 30.86 12.61 -7.96
N PHE A 471 30.16 11.90 -7.08
CA PHE A 471 29.50 10.64 -7.42
C PHE A 471 28.44 10.82 -8.53
N ALA A 472 27.55 11.81 -8.40
CA ALA A 472 26.55 12.10 -9.44
C ALA A 472 27.21 12.50 -10.78
N THR A 473 28.31 13.25 -10.73
CA THR A 473 29.06 13.64 -11.94
C THR A 473 29.71 12.42 -12.61
N ARG A 474 30.24 11.47 -11.82
CA ARG A 474 30.78 10.21 -12.33
C ARG A 474 29.67 9.37 -12.98
N LEU A 475 28.49 9.27 -12.37
CA LEU A 475 27.35 8.55 -12.95
C LEU A 475 26.94 9.11 -14.32
N VAL A 476 26.83 10.43 -14.46
CA VAL A 476 26.52 11.08 -15.76
C VAL A 476 27.59 10.78 -16.82
N LYS A 477 28.87 10.70 -16.43
CA LYS A 477 29.96 10.34 -17.35
C LYS A 477 29.95 8.87 -17.74
N SER A 478 29.66 7.98 -16.77
CA SER A 478 29.67 6.54 -16.94
C SER A 478 28.41 6.00 -17.62
N VAL A 479 27.29 6.72 -17.56
CA VAL A 479 26.02 6.38 -18.21
C VAL A 479 25.65 7.50 -19.20
N PRO A 480 26.17 7.47 -20.44
CA PRO A 480 26.02 8.59 -21.39
C PRO A 480 24.57 8.90 -21.77
N THR A 481 23.66 7.94 -21.64
CA THR A 481 22.23 8.09 -21.94
C THR A 481 21.45 8.83 -20.85
N LEU A 482 22.06 9.10 -19.68
CA LEU A 482 21.38 9.65 -18.52
C LEU A 482 21.02 11.13 -18.73
N ARG A 483 19.71 11.43 -18.78
CA ARG A 483 19.18 12.77 -19.06
C ARG A 483 18.73 13.51 -17.81
N SER A 484 18.22 12.78 -16.83
CA SER A 484 17.64 13.34 -15.61
C SER A 484 17.80 12.38 -14.43
N GLY A 485 17.68 12.89 -13.21
CA GLY A 485 17.80 12.03 -12.04
C GLY A 485 18.18 12.78 -10.78
N SER A 486 18.34 12.03 -9.69
CA SER A 486 18.88 12.57 -8.45
C SER A 486 19.64 11.53 -7.63
N VAL A 487 20.63 12.01 -6.89
CA VAL A 487 21.29 11.24 -5.83
C VAL A 487 21.06 11.99 -4.54
N ALA A 488 20.29 11.39 -3.64
CA ALA A 488 19.99 11.91 -2.31
C ALA A 488 20.64 11.00 -1.26
N ILE A 489 21.64 11.52 -0.54
CA ILE A 489 22.32 10.79 0.52
C ILE A 489 22.15 11.54 1.83
N GLN A 490 21.45 10.92 2.76
CA GLN A 490 21.26 11.45 4.10
C GLN A 490 22.61 11.47 4.84
N ARG A 491 22.96 12.60 5.47
CA ARG A 491 24.04 12.60 6.46
C ARG A 491 23.63 11.77 7.66
N PRO A 492 24.56 11.03 8.31
CA PRO A 492 24.24 10.35 9.55
C PRO A 492 23.55 11.26 10.55
N ARG A 493 22.60 10.73 11.33
CA ARG A 493 21.85 11.54 12.32
C ARG A 493 22.77 12.26 13.30
N ARG A 494 23.86 11.59 13.70
CA ARG A 494 24.90 12.13 14.60
C ARG A 494 25.78 13.22 13.97
N CYS A 495 25.69 13.38 12.65
CA CYS A 495 26.36 14.44 11.86
C CYS A 495 25.39 15.54 11.40
N GLY A 496 24.20 15.64 12.01
CA GLY A 496 23.22 16.72 11.74
C GLY A 496 22.03 16.31 10.87
N GLY A 497 22.07 15.13 10.23
CA GLY A 497 20.91 14.51 9.59
C GLY A 497 20.31 15.23 8.37
N TRP A 498 21.08 16.11 7.69
CA TRP A 498 20.63 16.83 6.50
C TRP A 498 20.70 15.95 5.25
N ASP A 499 19.83 16.21 4.28
CA ASP A 499 19.85 15.53 2.99
C ASP A 499 20.79 16.27 2.05
N ARG A 500 21.81 15.57 1.52
CA ARG A 500 22.69 16.06 0.47
C ARG A 500 22.17 15.55 -0.86
N VAL A 501 21.76 16.46 -1.74
CA VAL A 501 21.07 16.11 -2.98
C VAL A 501 21.83 16.69 -4.17
N ALA A 502 22.26 15.80 -5.07
CA ALA A 502 22.72 16.16 -6.40
C ALA A 502 21.61 15.84 -7.41
N THR A 503 21.17 16.83 -8.19
CA THR A 503 20.14 16.68 -9.22
C THR A 503 20.77 16.76 -10.59
N VAL A 504 20.45 15.80 -11.46
CA VAL A 504 20.79 15.79 -12.88
C VAL A 504 19.59 16.34 -13.64
N SER A 505 19.79 17.41 -14.40
CA SER A 505 18.75 18.02 -15.23
C SER A 505 19.19 18.07 -16.69
N PRO A 506 18.27 18.03 -17.67
CA PRO A 506 18.62 18.20 -19.07
C PRO A 506 19.39 19.52 -19.26
N SER A 507 20.50 19.49 -19.99
CA SER A 507 21.22 20.71 -20.34
C SER A 507 20.31 21.59 -21.18
N LYS A 508 20.06 22.84 -20.75
CA LYS A 508 19.43 23.85 -21.61
C LYS A 508 20.44 24.20 -22.69
N SER A 509 20.36 23.56 -23.85
CA SER A 509 21.12 24.01 -25.01
C SER A 509 20.66 25.41 -25.39
N GLN A 510 21.59 26.35 -25.47
CA GLN A 510 21.37 27.54 -26.28
C GLN A 510 21.21 27.07 -27.73
N ILE A 511 20.23 27.63 -28.43
CA ILE A 511 19.93 27.32 -29.82
C ILE A 511 21.23 27.43 -30.65
N GLY A 512 21.76 26.32 -31.15
CA GLY A 512 22.84 26.33 -32.15
C GLY A 512 24.05 25.39 -31.98
N GLU A 513 24.19 24.61 -30.91
CA GLU A 513 25.33 23.66 -30.77
C GLU A 513 24.93 22.19 -30.95
N PRO A 514 25.65 21.36 -31.75
CA PRO A 514 25.23 19.99 -32.09
C PRO A 514 25.46 18.94 -31.00
N ASN A 515 25.96 19.29 -29.80
CA ASN A 515 26.44 18.33 -28.80
C ASN A 515 25.88 18.55 -27.38
N ALA A 516 24.66 19.05 -27.25
CA ALA A 516 24.04 19.28 -25.94
C ALA A 516 23.04 18.18 -25.57
N GLU A 517 23.52 16.98 -25.21
CA GLU A 517 22.65 15.85 -24.82
C GLU A 517 22.90 15.27 -23.41
N GLN A 518 23.98 15.65 -22.72
CA GLN A 518 24.27 15.15 -21.35
C GLN A 518 23.66 16.02 -20.25
N GLY A 519 23.18 15.37 -19.17
CA GLY A 519 22.58 16.05 -18.02
C GLY A 519 23.58 16.90 -17.22
N ARG A 520 23.16 18.10 -16.80
CA ARG A 520 23.93 18.98 -15.91
C ARG A 520 23.63 18.65 -14.45
N VAL A 521 24.68 18.50 -13.63
CA VAL A 521 24.56 18.27 -12.18
C VAL A 521 24.44 19.61 -11.44
N THR A 522 23.48 19.69 -10.53
CA THR A 522 23.32 20.78 -9.55
C THR A 522 23.28 20.20 -8.15
N TYR A 523 23.84 20.88 -7.16
CA TYR A 523 23.95 20.39 -5.80
C TYR A 523 23.23 21.31 -4.82
N LYS A 524 22.51 20.71 -3.85
CA LYS A 524 21.84 21.41 -2.75
C LYS A 524 21.91 20.57 -1.47
N GLU A 525 22.02 21.25 -0.34
CA GLU A 525 21.77 20.65 0.97
C GLU A 525 20.37 21.09 1.45
N LEU A 526 19.54 20.13 1.84
CA LEU A 526 18.19 20.37 2.32
C LEU A 526 18.12 20.02 3.81
N ARG A 527 17.65 20.98 4.60
CA ARG A 527 17.38 20.79 6.02
C ARG A 527 15.96 20.23 6.16
N ARG A 528 15.76 19.21 6.99
CA ARG A 528 14.42 18.76 7.36
C ARG A 528 13.70 19.91 8.08
N GLU A 529 12.61 20.41 7.50
CA GLU A 529 11.55 21.03 8.30
C GLU A 529 10.90 19.90 9.12
N ALA A 530 10.83 20.13 10.43
CA ALA A 530 10.52 19.11 11.45
C ALA A 530 9.07 18.67 11.43
#